data_AF-A0A960B458-F1
#
_entry.id   AF-A0A960B458-F1
#
_cell.length_a   1.000
_cell.length_b   1.000
_cell.length_c   1.000
_cell.angle_alpha   90.00
_cell.angle_beta   90.00
_cell.angle_gamma   90.00
#
_symmetry.space_group_name_H-M   'P 1'
#
loop_
_entity.id
_entity.type
_entity.pdbx_description
1 polymer ?
#
loop_
_entity_poly.entity_id
_entity_poly.type
_entity_poly.pdbx_seq_one_letter_code
_entity_poly.pdbx_strand_id
1 'polypeptide(L)'
;ELDRFCDAMLAIRAEIDRDASLLHHAPHTAEDLLVGEWDRTYTREEAAYPLPGQRHNKYWPPVGRIDGAYGDRHLVCTCPPLEELAEG
;
A
#
# COMPACT_ATOMS: atom_id res chain seq x y z
N GLU A 1 17.88 -10.80 -8.35
CA GLU A 1 17.05 -9.56 -8.39
C GLU A 1 15.92 -9.69 -9.40
N LEU A 2 16.22 -9.96 -10.68
CA LEU A 2 15.19 -10.18 -11.70
C LEU A 2 14.21 -11.31 -11.33
N ASP A 3 14.71 -12.44 -10.85
CA ASP A 3 13.84 -13.55 -10.42
C ASP A 3 12.89 -13.13 -9.30
N ARG A 4 13.36 -12.33 -8.33
CA ARG A 4 12.52 -11.80 -7.25
C ARG A 4 11.37 -10.94 -7.79
N PHE A 5 11.64 -10.13 -8.81
CA PHE A 5 10.61 -9.35 -9.47
C PHE A 5 9.63 -10.25 -10.25
N CYS A 6 10.12 -11.25 -10.98
CA CYS A 6 9.28 -12.23 -11.66
C CYS A 6 8.37 -12.99 -10.68
N ASP A 7 8.92 -13.46 -9.55
CA ASP A 7 8.16 -14.13 -8.49
C ASP A 7 7.07 -13.21 -7.92
N ALA A 8 7.37 -11.93 -7.74
CA ALA A 8 6.36 -10.95 -7.30
C ALA A 8 5.23 -10.79 -8.33
N MET A 9 5.55 -10.72 -9.62
CA MET A 9 4.55 -10.63 -10.68
C MET A 9 3.69 -11.89 -10.79
N LEU A 10 4.28 -13.07 -10.58
CA LEU A 10 3.55 -14.35 -10.53
C LEU A 10 2.61 -14.41 -9.32
N ALA A 11 3.04 -13.94 -8.15
CA ALA A 11 2.18 -13.85 -6.97
C ALA A 11 1.02 -12.88 -7.18
N ILE A 12 1.28 -11.70 -7.75
CA ILE A 12 0.24 -10.73 -8.13
C ILE A 12 -0.76 -11.37 -9.10
N ARG A 13 -0.29 -12.16 -10.07
CA ARG A 13 -1.18 -12.86 -10.99
C ARG A 13 -2.09 -13.85 -10.26
N ALA A 14 -1.55 -14.63 -9.33
CA ALA A 14 -2.34 -15.57 -8.53
C ALA A 14 -3.38 -14.85 -7.65
N GLU A 15 -3.05 -13.65 -7.12
CA GLU A 15 -3.99 -12.83 -6.36
C GLU A 15 -5.17 -12.32 -7.23
N ILE A 16 -4.89 -11.91 -8.47
CA ILE A 16 -5.91 -11.50 -9.46
C ILE A 16 -6.90 -12.63 -9.70
N ASP A 17 -6.40 -13.86 -9.85
CA ASP A 17 -7.23 -15.02 -10.15
C ASP A 17 -8.10 -15.46 -8.94
N ARG A 18 -7.79 -14.99 -7.71
CA ARG A 18 -8.49 -15.38 -6.48
C ARG A 18 -9.62 -14.43 -6.08
N ASP A 19 -9.32 -13.15 -5.84
CA ASP A 19 -10.27 -12.14 -5.33
C ASP A 19 -9.74 -10.69 -5.49
N ALA A 20 -8.46 -10.49 -5.85
CA ALA A 20 -7.81 -9.18 -5.98
C ALA A 20 -7.94 -8.23 -4.75
N SER A 21 -8.51 -8.67 -3.63
CA SER A 21 -8.76 -7.87 -2.42
C SER A 21 -7.48 -7.23 -1.87
N LEU A 22 -6.36 -7.97 -1.82
CA LEU A 22 -5.03 -7.44 -1.49
C LEU A 22 -4.64 -6.28 -2.43
N LEU A 23 -4.81 -6.46 -3.74
CA LEU A 23 -4.48 -5.48 -4.77
C LEU A 23 -5.39 -4.24 -4.73
N HIS A 24 -6.65 -4.39 -4.35
CA HIS A 24 -7.59 -3.28 -4.23
C HIS A 24 -7.22 -2.33 -3.10
N HIS A 25 -6.65 -2.86 -2.01
CA HIS A 25 -6.27 -2.09 -0.84
C HIS A 25 -4.79 -1.69 -0.81
N ALA A 26 -3.97 -2.19 -1.75
CA ALA A 26 -2.58 -1.74 -1.88
C ALA A 26 -2.49 -0.24 -2.26
N PRO A 27 -1.43 0.48 -1.84
CA PRO A 27 -0.34 0.03 -0.97
C PRO A 27 -0.73 0.05 0.52
N HIS A 28 -0.21 -0.92 1.28
CA HIS A 28 -0.41 -1.00 2.74
C HIS A 28 0.71 -0.25 3.49
N THR A 29 0.34 0.82 4.18
CA THR A 29 1.28 1.60 5.01
C THR A 29 1.51 0.91 6.36
N ALA A 30 2.56 1.32 7.10
CA ALA A 30 2.77 0.81 8.45
C ALA A 30 1.57 1.13 9.36
N GLU A 31 1.00 2.33 9.21
CA GLU A 31 -0.18 2.76 9.97
C GLU A 31 -1.43 1.95 9.64
N ASP A 32 -1.72 1.71 8.35
CA ASP A 32 -2.83 0.88 7.88
C ASP A 32 -2.80 -0.53 8.51
N LEU A 33 -1.60 -1.08 8.68
CA LEU A 33 -1.41 -2.41 9.24
C LEU A 33 -1.41 -2.44 10.77
N LEU A 34 -0.98 -1.38 11.45
CA LEU A 34 -0.75 -1.40 12.90
C LEU A 34 -1.86 -0.76 13.72
N VAL A 35 -2.68 0.11 13.12
CA VAL A 35 -3.70 0.89 13.83
C VAL A 35 -5.10 0.33 13.55
N GLY A 36 -5.90 0.19 14.60
CA GLY A 36 -7.33 -0.15 14.50
C GLY A 36 -7.67 -1.62 14.32
N GLU A 37 -8.97 -1.87 14.14
CA GLU A 37 -9.54 -3.19 13.86
C GLU A 37 -9.23 -3.64 12.42
N TRP A 38 -9.14 -4.95 12.21
CA TRP A 38 -8.78 -5.51 10.90
C TRP A 38 -9.93 -6.31 10.30
N ASP A 39 -10.71 -5.64 9.46
CA ASP A 39 -11.92 -6.19 8.82
C ASP A 39 -11.68 -6.52 7.34
N ARG A 40 -10.55 -7.19 7.05
CA ARG A 40 -10.16 -7.60 5.70
C ARG A 40 -10.11 -9.12 5.60
N THR A 41 -10.44 -9.66 4.43
CA THR A 41 -10.51 -11.11 4.17
C THR A 41 -9.15 -11.80 4.10
N TYR A 42 -8.06 -11.05 4.23
CA TYR A 42 -6.68 -11.50 4.25
C TYR A 42 -5.99 -10.94 5.50
N THR A 43 -4.87 -11.53 5.89
CA THR A 43 -4.12 -11.16 7.09
C THR A 43 -3.22 -9.95 6.88
N ARG A 44 -2.87 -9.26 7.98
CA ARG A 44 -1.83 -8.22 7.98
C ARG A 44 -0.48 -8.72 7.45
N GLU A 45 -0.18 -10.00 7.69
CA GLU A 45 1.04 -10.63 7.18
C GLU A 45 1.01 -10.80 5.67
N GLU A 46 -0.10 -11.27 5.09
CA GLU A 46 -0.27 -11.34 3.64
C GLU A 46 -0.12 -9.96 2.98
N ALA A 47 -0.60 -8.90 3.64
CA ALA A 47 -0.42 -7.52 3.18
C ALA A 47 1.03 -7.01 3.31
N ALA A 48 1.68 -7.26 4.45
CA ALA A 48 3.03 -6.75 4.72
C ALA A 48 4.12 -7.55 3.98
N TYR A 49 3.96 -8.86 3.86
CA TYR A 49 5.02 -9.79 3.47
C TYR A 49 4.50 -10.88 2.51
N PRO A 50 3.99 -10.52 1.32
CA PRO A 50 3.39 -11.49 0.40
C PRO A 50 4.39 -12.51 -0.18
N LEU A 51 5.71 -12.24 -0.10
CA LEU A 51 6.76 -13.16 -0.51
C LEU A 51 7.79 -13.40 0.60
N PRO A 52 8.47 -14.57 0.59
CA PRO A 52 9.60 -14.83 1.47
C PRO A 52 10.71 -13.77 1.34
N GLY A 53 11.37 -13.45 2.45
CA GLY A 53 12.52 -12.54 2.46
C GLY A 53 12.20 -11.05 2.61
N GLN A 54 10.93 -10.64 2.44
CA GLN A 54 10.52 -9.23 2.61
C GLN A 54 10.64 -8.72 4.06
N ARG A 55 10.73 -9.62 5.04
CA ARG A 55 10.85 -9.29 6.47
C ARG A 55 12.16 -8.60 6.85
N HIS A 56 13.26 -8.90 6.15
CA HIS A 56 14.59 -8.40 6.53
C HIS A 56 14.91 -7.04 5.91
N ASN A 57 14.29 -6.71 4.78
CA ASN A 57 14.50 -5.46 4.06
C ASN A 57 13.16 -4.92 3.54
N LYS A 58 12.28 -4.56 4.47
CA LYS A 58 10.95 -4.04 4.16
C LYS A 58 11.05 -2.55 3.84
N TYR A 59 10.65 -2.18 2.64
CA TYR A 59 10.29 -0.80 2.32
C TYR A 59 8.82 -0.57 2.67
N TRP A 60 8.55 0.46 3.46
CA TRP A 60 7.19 0.86 3.84
C TRP A 60 6.69 1.95 2.90
N PRO A 61 5.53 1.76 2.24
CA PRO A 61 4.86 2.85 1.56
C PRO A 61 4.54 3.96 2.57
N PRO A 62 4.98 5.22 2.33
CA PRO A 62 4.79 6.32 3.28
C PRO A 62 3.35 6.81 3.32
N VAL A 63 2.58 6.57 2.25
CA VAL A 63 1.18 6.98 2.10
C VAL A 63 0.37 5.86 1.45
N GLY A 64 -0.95 5.86 1.69
CA GLY A 64 -1.89 4.97 1.04
C GLY A 64 -2.11 5.31 -0.44
N ARG A 65 -3.12 4.70 -1.05
CA ARG A 65 -3.48 4.98 -2.44
C ARG A 65 -3.91 6.44 -2.61
N ILE A 66 -3.26 7.13 -3.56
CA ILE A 66 -3.56 8.54 -3.87
C ILE A 66 -4.93 8.67 -4.55
N ASP A 67 -5.72 9.65 -4.11
CA ASP A 67 -6.91 10.10 -4.83
C ASP A 67 -6.54 11.10 -5.93
N GLY A 68 -6.40 10.60 -7.15
CA GLY A 68 -6.06 11.42 -8.31
C GLY A 68 -7.18 12.40 -8.70
N ALA A 69 -8.45 11.99 -8.57
CA ALA A 69 -9.57 12.82 -8.99
C ALA A 69 -9.75 14.04 -8.07
N TYR A 70 -9.48 13.87 -6.77
CA TYR A 70 -9.45 14.99 -5.84
C TYR A 70 -8.35 15.99 -6.20
N GLY A 71 -7.13 15.51 -6.49
CA GLY A 71 -6.00 16.36 -6.87
C GLY A 71 -6.27 17.19 -8.14
N ASP A 72 -6.86 16.57 -9.16
CA ASP A 72 -7.21 17.26 -10.41
C ASP A 72 -8.28 18.35 -10.21
N ARG A 73 -9.18 18.17 -9.23
CA ARG A 73 -10.25 19.14 -8.89
C ARG A 73 -9.78 20.25 -7.94
N HIS A 74 -8.73 20.00 -7.16
CA HIS A 74 -8.19 20.92 -6.15
C HIS A 74 -6.70 21.17 -6.41
N LEU A 75 -6.41 21.81 -7.54
CA LEU A 75 -5.05 21.99 -8.01
C LEU A 75 -4.23 22.90 -7.08
N VAL A 76 -3.30 22.29 -6.32
CA VAL A 76 -2.33 22.98 -5.47
C VAL A 76 -0.92 22.61 -5.95
N CYS A 77 -0.18 23.58 -6.47
CA CYS A 77 1.17 23.38 -7.04
C CYS A 77 2.27 24.10 -6.26
N THR A 78 1.95 24.61 -5.08
CA THR A 78 2.90 25.23 -4.13
C THR A 78 2.79 24.51 -2.79
N CYS A 79 3.84 24.58 -1.99
CA CYS A 79 3.78 24.03 -0.64
C CYS A 79 2.64 24.71 0.14
N PRO A 80 1.71 23.94 0.73
CA PRO A 80 0.73 24.51 1.66
C PRO A 80 1.45 25.06 2.91
N PRO A 81 0.83 25.99 3.64
CA PRO A 81 1.30 26.41 4.96
C PRO A 81 1.55 25.20 5.88
N LEU A 82 2.55 25.29 6.74
CA LEU A 82 2.90 24.18 7.65
C LEU A 82 1.78 23.88 8.64
N GLU A 83 0.99 24.90 8.99
CA GLU A 83 -0.16 24.78 9.88
C GLU A 83 -1.21 23.82 9.32
N GLU A 84 -1.40 23.80 7.98
CA GLU A 84 -2.34 22.88 7.32
C GLU A 84 -1.83 21.43 7.30
N LEU A 85 -0.52 21.21 7.43
CA LEU A 85 0.10 19.87 7.45
C LEU A 85 0.17 19.26 8.86
N ALA A 86 -0.02 20.05 9.91
CA ALA A 86 0.13 19.62 11.30
C ALA A 86 -1.09 18.86 11.85
N GLU A 87 -2.22 18.84 11.13
CA GLU A 87 -3.48 18.19 11.54
C GLU A 87 -3.67 16.79 10.93
N GLY A 88 -2.62 16.22 10.33
CA GLY A 88 -2.61 14.88 9.70
C GLY A 88 -2.37 13.73 10.67
#